data_AF-A0A1E1WTP5-F1
#
_entry.id   AF-A0A1E1WTP5-F1
#
_cell.length_a   1.000
_cell.length_b   1.000
_cell.length_c   1.000
_cell.angle_alpha   90.00
_cell.angle_beta   90.00
_cell.angle_gamma   90.00
#
_symmetry.space_group_name_H-M   'P 1'
#
loop_
_entity.id
_entity.type
_entity.pdbx_description
1 polymer ?
#
loop_
_entity_poly.entity_id
_entity_poly.type
_entity_poly.pdbx_seq_one_letter_code
_entity_poly.pdbx_strand_id
1 'polypeptide(L)'
;ALREDVSLLLHQDRRHHALLSYAHSIDMQPLPEQIALALFVCVHAALSEQLELRELGTALMYNVATKEVKTVVFDEVCVELAMALLQLLAWAPAEEHMYRAVLALARLAQHSADVPQLVALVG
;
A
#
# COMPACT_ATOMS: atom_id res chain seq x y z
N ALA A 1 27.67 2.19 3.83
CA ALA A 1 27.01 1.72 2.60
C ALA A 1 25.58 2.26 2.52
N LEU A 2 24.51 1.48 2.75
CA LEU A 2 23.12 1.92 2.50
C LEU A 2 22.68 3.26 3.11
N ARG A 3 23.05 3.56 4.38
CA ARG A 3 22.71 4.85 5.01
C ARG A 3 23.41 6.04 4.34
N GLU A 4 24.62 5.82 3.83
CA GLU A 4 25.36 6.84 3.07
C GLU A 4 24.74 7.01 1.69
N ASP A 5 24.23 5.95 1.07
CA ASP A 5 23.57 6.00 -0.25
C ASP A 5 22.22 6.73 -0.21
N VAL A 6 21.41 6.51 0.84
CA VAL A 6 20.18 7.28 1.05
C VAL A 6 20.50 8.75 1.35
N SER A 7 21.52 9.01 2.16
CA SER A 7 21.99 10.38 2.42
C SER A 7 22.45 11.06 1.12
N LEU A 8 23.15 10.34 0.24
CA LEU A 8 23.57 10.84 -1.07
C LEU A 8 22.37 11.14 -1.97
N LEU A 9 21.37 10.26 -2.04
CA LEU A 9 20.14 10.48 -2.80
C LEU A 9 19.39 11.72 -2.31
N LEU A 10 19.19 11.85 -1.00
CA LEU A 10 18.57 13.03 -0.40
C LEU A 10 19.43 14.29 -0.60
N HIS A 11 20.75 14.14 -0.72
CA HIS A 11 21.65 15.25 -1.04
C HIS A 11 21.53 15.71 -2.49
N GLN A 12 21.23 14.80 -3.44
CA GLN A 12 20.94 15.19 -4.83
C GLN A 12 19.66 16.05 -4.89
N ASP A 13 18.70 15.78 -4.01
CA ASP A 13 17.45 16.55 -3.92
C ASP A 13 17.61 17.90 -3.19
N ARG A 14 18.67 18.11 -2.39
CA ARG A 14 18.86 19.32 -1.54
C ARG A 14 18.76 20.66 -2.27
N ARG A 15 19.04 20.72 -3.58
CA ARG A 15 18.97 21.99 -4.32
C ARG A 15 17.54 22.50 -4.43
N HIS A 16 16.57 21.59 -4.49
CA HIS A 16 15.16 21.92 -4.70
C HIS A 16 14.23 21.35 -3.63
N HIS A 17 14.73 20.46 -2.76
CA HIS A 17 13.97 19.72 -1.75
C HIS A 17 12.68 19.11 -2.33
N ALA A 18 12.69 18.71 -3.60
CA ALA A 18 11.48 18.40 -4.33
C ALA A 18 10.75 17.20 -3.73
N LEU A 19 11.46 16.15 -3.31
CA LEU A 19 10.86 14.97 -2.70
C LEU A 19 10.21 15.30 -1.35
N LEU A 20 10.92 16.06 -0.50
CA LEU A 20 10.41 16.42 0.81
C LEU A 20 9.23 17.40 0.71
N SER A 21 9.32 18.39 -0.17
CA SER A 21 8.23 19.34 -0.44
C SER A 21 7.01 18.64 -1.02
N TYR A 22 7.20 17.68 -1.94
CA TYR A 22 6.12 16.87 -2.47
C TYR A 22 5.45 16.05 -1.37
N ALA A 23 6.22 15.33 -0.55
CA ALA A 23 5.69 14.56 0.57
C ALA A 23 4.95 15.43 1.60
N HIS A 24 5.43 16.65 1.85
CA HIS A 24 4.79 17.59 2.78
C HIS A 24 3.47 18.18 2.27
N SER A 25 3.24 18.17 0.95
CA SER A 25 2.08 18.77 0.30
C SER A 25 1.23 17.75 -0.45
N ILE A 26 1.27 16.47 -0.02
CA ILE A 26 0.55 15.38 -0.67
C ILE A 26 -0.96 15.66 -0.79
N ASP A 27 -1.57 16.23 0.25
CA ASP A 27 -2.98 16.58 0.32
C ASP A 27 -3.39 17.69 -0.66
N MET A 28 -2.41 18.43 -1.16
CA MET A 28 -2.58 19.51 -2.15
C MET A 28 -2.27 19.05 -3.58
N GLN A 29 -1.80 17.82 -3.79
CA GLN A 29 -1.53 17.29 -5.13
C GLN A 29 -2.82 16.90 -5.86
N PRO A 30 -2.82 16.78 -7.20
CA PRO A 30 -3.95 16.24 -7.95
C PRO A 30 -4.38 14.85 -7.43
N LEU A 31 -5.68 14.55 -7.49
CA LEU A 31 -6.23 13.28 -7.00
C LEU A 31 -5.47 12.04 -7.53
N PRO A 32 -5.12 11.91 -8.83
CA PRO A 32 -4.37 10.76 -9.33
C PRO A 32 -3.01 10.56 -8.63
N GLU A 33 -2.33 11.65 -8.28
CA GLU A 33 -1.05 11.62 -7.58
C GLU A 33 -1.20 11.21 -6.11
N GLN A 34 -2.27 11.66 -5.45
CA GLN A 34 -2.61 11.22 -4.10
C GLN A 34 -2.89 9.71 -4.07
N ILE A 35 -3.65 9.21 -5.04
CA ILE A 35 -3.99 7.78 -5.17
C ILE A 35 -2.72 6.96 -5.40
N ALA A 36 -1.88 7.37 -6.36
CA ALA A 36 -0.64 6.67 -6.68
C ALA A 36 0.29 6.58 -5.46
N LEU A 37 0.44 7.67 -4.69
CA LEU A 37 1.27 7.66 -3.50
C LEU A 37 0.66 6.83 -2.37
N ALA A 38 -0.66 6.89 -2.18
CA ALA A 38 -1.35 6.04 -1.19
C ALA A 38 -1.17 4.55 -1.51
N LEU A 39 -1.34 4.17 -2.78
CA LEU A 39 -1.13 2.80 -3.26
C LEU A 39 0.33 2.37 -3.06
N PHE A 40 1.29 3.22 -3.46
CA PHE A 40 2.71 2.97 -3.25
C PHE A 40 3.03 2.70 -1.78
N VAL A 41 2.59 3.58 -0.86
CA VAL A 41 2.84 3.41 0.57
C VAL A 41 2.21 2.13 1.09
N CYS A 42 0.95 1.86 0.75
CA CYS A 42 0.24 0.67 1.23
C CYS A 42 0.91 -0.63 0.78
N VAL A 43 1.22 -0.75 -0.51
CA VAL A 43 1.80 -1.96 -1.11
C VAL A 43 3.25 -2.16 -0.64
N HIS A 44 4.10 -1.14 -0.78
CA HIS A 44 5.51 -1.28 -0.43
C HIS A 44 5.72 -1.48 1.07
N ALA A 45 4.90 -0.86 1.92
CA ALA A 45 5.01 -1.09 3.35
C ALA A 45 4.57 -2.51 3.71
N ALA A 46 3.41 -2.98 3.21
CA ALA A 46 2.89 -4.31 3.52
C ALA A 46 3.80 -5.44 3.02
N LEU A 47 4.49 -5.24 1.90
CA LEU A 47 5.43 -6.22 1.33
C LEU A 47 6.89 -6.00 1.78
N SER A 48 7.16 -5.07 2.69
CA SER A 48 8.51 -4.85 3.20
C SER A 48 9.03 -6.04 4.00
N GLU A 49 10.32 -6.35 3.91
CA GLU A 49 11.01 -7.31 4.79
C GLU A 49 11.23 -6.75 6.21
N GLN A 50 11.21 -5.42 6.37
CA GLN A 50 11.34 -4.79 7.68
C GLN A 50 10.02 -4.91 8.45
N LEU A 51 10.06 -5.64 9.57
CA LEU A 51 8.86 -5.98 10.35
C LEU A 51 8.04 -4.77 10.79
N GLU A 52 8.70 -3.70 11.24
CA GLU A 52 8.04 -2.46 11.67
C GLU A 52 7.27 -1.78 10.52
N LEU A 53 7.85 -1.81 9.31
CA LEU A 53 7.21 -1.22 8.14
C LEU A 53 6.08 -2.11 7.63
N ARG A 54 6.25 -3.43 7.69
CA ARG A 54 5.19 -4.41 7.39
C ARG A 54 4.01 -4.28 8.34
N GLU A 55 4.27 -4.07 9.63
CA GLU A 55 3.25 -3.84 10.65
C GLU A 55 2.39 -2.62 10.29
N LEU A 56 3.03 -1.49 9.96
CA LEU A 56 2.34 -0.29 9.50
C LEU A 56 1.56 -0.54 8.21
N GLY A 57 2.19 -1.18 7.22
CA GLY A 57 1.59 -1.47 5.92
C GLY A 57 0.32 -2.32 6.03
N THR A 58 0.37 -3.43 6.76
CA THR A 58 -0.80 -4.29 6.95
C THR A 58 -1.94 -3.60 7.72
N ALA A 59 -1.62 -2.75 8.70
CA ALA A 59 -2.61 -1.93 9.39
C ALA A 59 -3.26 -0.91 8.45
N LEU A 60 -2.48 -0.28 7.56
CA LEU A 60 -3.00 0.64 6.55
C LEU A 60 -3.90 -0.08 5.55
N MET A 61 -3.46 -1.22 5.00
CA MET A 61 -4.25 -2.05 4.08
C MET A 61 -5.60 -2.43 4.71
N TYR A 62 -5.60 -2.85 5.97
CA TYR A 62 -6.80 -3.14 6.73
C TYR A 62 -7.72 -1.92 6.87
N ASN A 63 -7.18 -0.78 7.30
CA ASN A 63 -7.95 0.45 7.50
C ASN A 63 -8.54 0.98 6.19
N VAL A 64 -7.77 0.93 5.10
CA VAL A 64 -8.20 1.32 3.76
C VAL A 64 -9.34 0.42 3.32
N ALA A 65 -9.17 -0.91 3.35
CA ALA A 65 -10.20 -1.83 2.90
C ALA A 65 -11.47 -1.85 3.77
N THR A 66 -11.39 -1.47 5.04
CA THR A 66 -12.53 -1.55 5.98
C THR A 66 -13.28 -0.25 6.19
N LYS A 67 -12.64 0.92 6.01
CA LYS A 67 -13.35 2.19 6.10
C LYS A 67 -14.20 2.38 4.85
N GLU A 68 -15.51 2.53 5.03
CA GLU A 68 -16.46 2.84 3.97
C GLU A 68 -16.22 4.26 3.42
N VAL A 69 -15.16 4.44 2.66
CA VAL A 69 -14.97 5.65 1.86
C VAL A 69 -15.67 5.38 0.54
N LYS A 70 -16.85 5.99 0.35
CA LYS A 70 -17.62 5.95 -0.91
C LYS A 70 -16.89 6.74 -1.98
N THR A 71 -15.75 6.25 -2.44
CA THR A 71 -14.91 6.96 -3.39
C THR A 71 -14.57 6.02 -4.52
N VAL A 72 -14.94 6.43 -5.73
CA VAL A 72 -14.49 5.92 -7.05
C VAL A 72 -13.00 5.55 -7.11
N VAL A 73 -12.19 6.11 -6.22
CA VAL A 73 -10.79 5.76 -5.97
C VAL A 73 -10.57 4.26 -5.69
N PHE A 74 -11.48 3.60 -4.98
CA PHE A 74 -11.30 2.18 -4.64
C PHE A 74 -11.38 1.29 -5.87
N ASP A 75 -12.27 1.58 -6.82
CA ASP A 75 -12.39 0.80 -8.04
C ASP A 75 -11.09 0.82 -8.86
N GLU A 76 -10.34 1.94 -8.81
CA GLU A 76 -9.09 2.10 -9.54
C GLU A 76 -7.89 1.38 -8.92
N VAL A 77 -7.95 0.98 -7.64
CA VAL A 77 -6.80 0.40 -6.91
C VAL A 77 -7.07 -0.95 -6.25
N CYS A 78 -8.30 -1.45 -6.28
CA CYS A 78 -8.70 -2.68 -5.60
C CYS A 78 -7.85 -3.89 -6.03
N VAL A 79 -7.52 -3.99 -7.33
CA VAL A 79 -6.79 -5.12 -7.90
C VAL A 79 -5.34 -5.13 -7.41
N GLU A 80 -4.67 -3.99 -7.40
CA GLU A 80 -3.29 -3.83 -6.95
C GLU A 80 -3.17 -4.10 -5.45
N LEU A 81 -4.11 -3.58 -4.66
CA LEU A 81 -4.17 -3.87 -3.22
C LEU A 81 -4.41 -5.36 -2.98
N ALA A 82 -5.35 -5.99 -3.69
CA ALA A 82 -5.65 -7.41 -3.55
C ALA A 82 -4.45 -8.30 -3.94
N MET A 83 -3.75 -7.96 -5.02
CA MET A 83 -2.54 -8.68 -5.45
C MET A 83 -1.44 -8.61 -4.38
N ALA A 84 -1.23 -7.44 -3.78
CA ALA A 84 -0.26 -7.28 -2.70
C ALA A 84 -0.64 -8.10 -1.46
N LEU A 85 -1.92 -8.19 -1.12
CA LEU A 85 -2.39 -9.04 -0.01
C LEU A 85 -2.19 -10.52 -0.31
N LEU A 86 -2.50 -10.97 -1.52
CA LEU A 86 -2.28 -12.36 -1.94
C LEU A 86 -0.79 -12.72 -1.90
N GLN A 87 0.08 -11.82 -2.39
CA GLN A 87 1.52 -11.98 -2.31
C GLN A 87 2.01 -12.07 -0.86
N LEU A 88 1.50 -11.20 0.03
CA LEU A 88 1.83 -11.25 1.45
C LEU A 88 1.40 -12.58 2.08
N LEU A 89 0.19 -13.06 1.77
CA LEU A 89 -0.33 -14.32 2.31
C LEU A 89 0.48 -15.53 1.84
N ALA A 90 1.00 -15.50 0.61
CA ALA A 90 1.90 -16.52 0.10
C ALA A 90 3.22 -16.64 0.91
N TRP A 91 3.58 -15.63 1.69
CA TRP A 91 4.76 -15.65 2.57
C TRP A 91 4.52 -16.30 3.92
N ALA A 92 3.30 -16.79 4.21
CA ALA A 92 2.90 -17.29 5.52
C ALA A 92 3.30 -16.31 6.66
N PRO A 93 2.77 -15.07 6.63
CA PRO A 93 3.17 -14.03 7.57
C PRO A 93 2.67 -14.36 8.99
N ALA A 94 3.13 -13.59 9.98
CA ALA A 94 2.67 -13.73 11.36
C ALA A 94 1.14 -13.58 11.46
N GLU A 95 0.53 -14.22 12.47
CA GLU A 95 -0.92 -14.33 12.63
C GLU A 95 -1.64 -12.97 12.53
N GLU A 96 -1.10 -11.93 13.15
CA GLU A 96 -1.68 -10.58 13.12
C GLU A 96 -1.70 -9.97 11.70
N HIS A 97 -0.61 -10.16 10.94
CA HIS A 97 -0.53 -9.71 9.54
C HIS A 97 -1.46 -10.52 8.65
N MET A 98 -1.52 -11.83 8.86
CA MET A 98 -2.42 -12.73 8.15
C MET A 98 -3.88 -12.33 8.38
N TYR A 99 -4.28 -12.09 9.64
CA TYR A 99 -5.63 -11.67 9.99
C TYR A 99 -6.03 -10.37 9.27
N ARG A 100 -5.17 -9.34 9.34
CA ARG A 100 -5.39 -8.05 8.66
C ARG A 100 -5.49 -8.23 7.15
N ALA A 101 -4.61 -9.04 6.57
CA ALA A 101 -4.57 -9.28 5.13
C ALA A 101 -5.80 -10.03 4.62
N VAL A 102 -6.22 -11.10 5.28
CA VAL A 102 -7.41 -11.88 4.91
C VAL A 102 -8.67 -11.02 5.04
N LEU A 103 -8.80 -10.26 6.14
CA LEU A 103 -9.97 -9.42 6.35
C LEU A 103 -10.03 -8.26 5.34
N ALA A 104 -8.89 -7.64 5.03
CA ALA A 104 -8.81 -6.64 3.97
C ALA A 104 -9.20 -7.23 2.61
N LEU A 105 -8.66 -8.40 2.26
CA LEU A 105 -8.95 -9.08 0.99
C LEU A 105 -10.43 -9.44 0.87
N ALA A 106 -11.06 -9.93 1.95
CA ALA A 106 -12.49 -10.23 1.98
C ALA A 106 -13.35 -8.97 1.78
N ARG A 107 -12.93 -7.81 2.29
CA ARG A 107 -13.61 -6.54 2.05
C ARG A 107 -13.45 -6.06 0.62
N LEU A 108 -12.25 -6.15 0.05
CA LEU A 108 -12.01 -5.82 -1.35
C LEU A 108 -12.82 -6.74 -2.28
N ALA A 109 -12.95 -8.03 -1.95
CA ALA A 109 -13.78 -8.99 -2.70
C ALA A 109 -15.29 -8.68 -2.65
N GLN A 110 -15.77 -8.04 -1.58
CA GLN A 110 -17.15 -7.55 -1.49
C GLN A 110 -17.37 -6.27 -2.30
N HIS A 111 -16.31 -5.50 -2.53
CA HIS A 111 -16.38 -4.20 -3.19
C HIS A 111 -16.20 -4.31 -4.72
N SER A 112 -15.20 -5.06 -5.17
CA SER A 112 -14.86 -5.22 -6.59
C SER A 112 -15.11 -6.64 -7.08
N ALA A 113 -15.79 -6.75 -8.23
CA ALA A 113 -16.05 -8.04 -8.89
C ALA A 113 -14.81 -8.69 -9.51
N ASP A 114 -13.72 -7.94 -9.68
CA ASP A 114 -12.46 -8.44 -10.25
C ASP A 114 -11.63 -9.16 -9.18
N VAL A 115 -11.77 -8.77 -7.91
CA VAL A 115 -10.99 -9.34 -6.80
C VAL A 115 -11.28 -10.84 -6.60
N PRO A 116 -12.54 -11.34 -6.59
CA PRO A 116 -12.80 -12.78 -6.52
C PRO A 116 -12.16 -13.58 -7.66
N GLN A 117 -12.13 -13.03 -8.88
CA GLN A 117 -11.51 -13.68 -10.04
C GLN A 117 -9.99 -13.74 -9.87
N LEU A 118 -9.40 -12.65 -9.36
CA LEU A 118 -7.98 -12.57 -9.05
C LEU A 118 -7.55 -13.62 -8.01
N VAL A 119 -8.33 -13.75 -6.93
CA VAL A 119 -8.11 -14.77 -5.89
C VAL A 119 -8.12 -16.15 -6.53
N ALA A 120 -9.17 -16.49 -7.29
CA ALA A 120 -9.29 -17.80 -7.94
C ALA A 120 -8.14 -18.14 -8.90
N LEU A 121 -7.45 -17.13 -9.46
CA LEU A 121 -6.32 -17.33 -10.36
C LEU A 121 -4.98 -17.53 -9.63
N VAL A 122 -4.75 -16.77 -8.55
CA VAL A 122 -3.44 -16.64 -7.90
C VAL A 122 -3.29 -17.53 -6.66
N GLY A 123 -4.40 -17.86 -5.98
CA GLY A 123 -4.37 -18.64 -4.73
C GLY A 123 -5.73 -19.16 -4.32
#